data_AF-A0A1V5N3W6-F1
#
_entry.id   AF-A0A1V5N3W6-F1
#
_cell.length_a   1.000
_cell.length_b   1.000
_cell.length_c   1.000
_cell.angle_alpha   90.00
_cell.angle_beta   90.00
_cell.angle_gamma   90.00
#
_symmetry.space_group_name_H-M   'P 1'
#
loop_
_entity.id
_entity.type
_entity.pdbx_description
1 polymer ?
#
loop_
_entity_poly.entity_id
_entity_poly.type
_entity_poly.pdbx_seq_one_letter_code
_entity_poly.pdbx_strand_id
1 'polypeptide(L)'
;MNEENLKNLLHQIDRTTSPPPIPAGLAHRVRQKAARQKRWAIAIPSAAAALLVLAATMFILTKNEQPAARPIPNIEKPSLMAENSSVSPAEIARLQTEIDQLKAEADARMKIVQELIALEKKRKTLDELERKLASMKDPLEEVRQQVEKAAFVLVYQADRKLSEYNLRDSALADYHQAVKYFPDTLAAQKARQKITELETSQNLKGDLL
;
A
#
# COMPACT_ATOMS: atom_id res chain seq x y z
N MET A 1 -16.49 5.26 27.77
CA MET A 1 -15.10 4.83 28.07
C MET A 1 -14.28 6.10 28.15
N ASN A 2 -13.76 6.42 29.34
CA ASN A 2 -13.18 7.74 29.61
C ASN A 2 -11.68 7.76 29.29
N GLU A 3 -11.18 8.88 28.80
CA GLU A 3 -9.77 9.09 28.40
C GLU A 3 -8.77 8.78 29.51
N GLU A 4 -9.18 8.94 30.77
CA GLU A 4 -8.37 8.63 31.95
C GLU A 4 -8.07 7.13 32.08
N ASN A 5 -9.01 6.26 31.68
CA ASN A 5 -8.78 4.82 31.67
C ASN A 5 -7.76 4.43 30.59
N LEU A 6 -7.76 5.12 29.46
CA LEU A 6 -6.84 4.86 28.35
C LEU A 6 -5.41 5.33 28.68
N LYS A 7 -5.28 6.47 29.37
CA LYS A 7 -3.99 6.96 29.89
C LYS A 7 -3.42 6.04 30.96
N ASN A 8 -4.25 5.54 31.87
CA ASN A 8 -3.81 4.59 32.91
C ASN A 8 -3.37 3.24 32.31
N LEU A 9 -4.06 2.76 31.28
CA LEU A 9 -3.66 1.56 30.54
C LEU A 9 -2.33 1.75 29.81
N LEU A 10 -2.11 2.89 29.15
CA LEU A 10 -0.84 3.18 28.49
C LEU A 10 0.32 3.23 29.49
N HIS A 11 0.13 3.89 30.63
CA HIS A 11 1.16 3.98 31.66
C HIS A 11 1.43 2.65 32.37
N GLN A 12 0.43 1.77 32.49
CA GLN A 12 0.64 0.42 33.02
C GLN A 12 1.44 -0.45 32.04
N ILE A 13 1.14 -0.38 30.74
CA ILE A 13 1.87 -1.15 29.73
C ILE A 13 3.34 -0.73 29.70
N ASP A 14 3.61 0.57 29.70
CA ASP A 14 4.97 1.13 29.64
C ASP A 14 5.82 0.74 30.86
N ARG A 15 5.20 0.55 32.04
CA ARG A 15 5.87 0.07 33.26
C ARG A 15 6.13 -1.43 33.27
N THR A 16 5.37 -2.22 32.51
CA THR A 16 5.53 -3.70 32.44
C THR A 16 6.51 -4.15 31.36
N THR A 17 6.81 -3.28 30.39
CA THR A 17 7.84 -3.53 29.37
C THR A 17 9.22 -3.13 29.88
N SER A 18 9.94 -4.06 30.51
CA SER A 18 11.40 -3.90 30.60
C SER A 18 12.01 -3.83 29.19
N PRO A 19 13.02 -2.95 28.97
CA PRO A 19 13.75 -2.92 27.71
C PRO A 19 14.31 -4.32 27.41
N PRO A 20 14.11 -4.85 26.19
CA PRO A 20 14.68 -6.15 25.85
C PRO A 20 16.20 -6.08 25.99
N PRO A 21 16.86 -7.11 26.54
CA PRO A 21 18.32 -7.13 26.64
C PRO A 21 18.90 -6.97 25.24
N ILE A 22 19.64 -5.88 25.02
CA ILE A 22 20.25 -5.57 23.73
C ILE A 22 21.30 -6.66 23.47
N PRO A 23 21.12 -7.53 22.46
CA PRO A 23 22.11 -8.56 22.19
C PRO A 23 23.39 -7.87 21.68
N ALA A 24 24.50 -8.12 22.37
CA ALA A 24 25.82 -7.66 21.96
C ALA A 24 26.07 -8.12 20.51
N GLY A 25 26.21 -7.15 19.59
CA GLY A 25 26.41 -7.41 18.16
C GLY A 25 25.29 -6.95 17.21
N LEU A 26 24.18 -6.39 17.73
CA LEU A 26 23.12 -5.82 16.88
C LEU A 26 23.66 -4.69 15.97
N ALA A 27 24.49 -3.79 16.52
CA ALA A 27 25.13 -2.72 15.76
C ALA A 27 26.03 -3.26 14.63
N HIS A 28 26.68 -4.42 14.86
CA HIS A 28 27.55 -5.03 13.85
C HIS A 28 26.73 -5.64 12.71
N ARG A 29 25.61 -6.32 13.01
CA ARG A 29 24.70 -6.88 11.99
C ARG A 29 23.99 -5.80 11.18
N VAL A 30 23.59 -4.69 11.80
CA VAL A 30 22.99 -3.54 11.09
C VAL A 30 23.99 -2.90 10.14
N ARG A 31 25.25 -2.71 10.56
CA ARG A 31 26.32 -2.20 9.67
C ARG A 31 26.59 -3.12 8.49
N GLN A 32 26.57 -4.43 8.69
CA GLN A 32 26.80 -5.41 7.62
C GLN A 32 25.65 -5.43 6.59
N LYS A 33 24.41 -5.23 7.04
CA LYS A 33 23.23 -5.14 6.16
C LYS A 33 23.17 -3.82 5.38
N ALA A 34 23.52 -2.70 6.03
CA ALA A 34 23.59 -1.38 5.39
C ALA A 34 24.69 -1.30 4.32
N ALA A 35 25.84 -1.97 4.53
CA ALA A 35 26.92 -2.05 3.54
C ALA A 35 26.54 -2.85 2.28
N ARG A 36 25.67 -3.86 2.41
CA ARG A 36 25.16 -4.62 1.25
C ARG A 36 24.13 -3.83 0.44
N GLN A 37 23.24 -3.08 1.08
CA GLN A 37 22.25 -2.24 0.39
C GLN A 37 22.89 -1.09 -0.40
N LYS A 38 23.95 -0.45 0.13
CA LYS A 38 24.65 0.62 -0.61
C LYS A 38 25.34 0.14 -1.90
N ARG A 39 25.73 -1.14 -1.99
CA ARG A 39 26.34 -1.70 -3.20
C ARG A 39 25.34 -1.98 -4.33
N TRP A 40 24.06 -2.15 -3.99
CA TRP A 40 22.99 -2.44 -4.96
C TRP A 40 22.29 -1.16 -5.46
N ALA A 41 22.45 -0.03 -4.75
CA ALA A 41 21.86 1.25 -5.15
C ALA A 41 22.68 2.06 -6.18
N ILE A 42 23.90 1.61 -6.52
CA ILE A 42 24.83 2.39 -7.38
C ILE A 42 25.05 1.74 -8.76
N ALA A 43 24.45 0.57 -9.03
CA ALA A 43 24.60 -0.11 -10.32
C ALA A 43 23.34 0.01 -11.20
N ILE A 44 23.06 1.23 -11.68
CA ILE A 44 22.51 1.60 -13.03
C ILE A 44 21.03 1.24 -13.31
N PRO A 45 20.24 1.99 -14.14
CA PRO A 45 20.54 3.21 -14.94
C PRO A 45 19.54 4.38 -14.66
N SER A 46 19.81 5.69 -14.75
CA SER A 46 20.61 6.52 -15.67
C SER A 46 20.37 6.33 -17.17
N ALA A 47 19.14 5.96 -17.56
CA ALA A 47 18.69 5.96 -18.97
C ALA A 47 17.36 6.71 -19.17
N ALA A 48 16.50 6.78 -18.15
CA ALA A 48 15.20 7.45 -18.25
C ALA A 48 15.29 8.99 -18.25
N ALA A 49 16.32 9.57 -17.62
CA ALA A 49 16.44 11.02 -17.50
C ALA A 49 16.85 11.71 -18.82
N ALA A 50 17.67 11.06 -19.65
CA ALA A 50 18.09 11.63 -20.94
C ALA A 50 16.95 11.65 -21.97
N LEU A 51 16.04 10.67 -21.92
CA LEU A 51 14.87 10.62 -22.81
C LEU A 51 13.81 11.68 -22.45
N LEU A 52 13.65 12.02 -21.17
CA LEU A 52 12.70 13.06 -20.76
C LEU A 52 13.16 14.48 -21.15
N VAL A 53 14.47 14.75 -21.16
CA VAL A 53 14.98 16.05 -21.61
C VAL A 53 14.86 16.22 -23.13
N LEU A 54 15.08 15.16 -23.92
CA LEU A 54 14.88 15.20 -25.38
C LEU A 54 13.40 15.30 -25.79
N ALA A 55 12.48 14.65 -25.06
CA ALA A 55 11.05 14.77 -25.33
C ALA A 55 10.50 16.17 -24.98
N ALA A 56 11.00 16.80 -23.92
CA ALA A 56 10.58 18.14 -23.51
C ALA A 56 11.07 19.23 -24.47
N THR A 57 12.29 19.12 -25.02
CA THR A 57 12.80 20.09 -25.99
C THR A 57 12.12 19.97 -27.35
N MET A 58 11.79 18.77 -27.82
CA MET A 58 11.09 18.59 -29.10
C MET A 58 9.63 19.08 -29.07
N PHE A 59 8.97 19.02 -27.92
CA PHE A 59 7.60 19.54 -27.75
C PHE A 59 7.53 21.07 -27.69
N ILE A 60 8.59 21.74 -27.23
CA ILE A 60 8.67 23.21 -27.20
C ILE A 60 9.03 23.77 -28.59
N LEU A 61 9.84 23.05 -29.37
CA LEU A 61 10.22 23.48 -30.73
C LEU A 61 9.13 23.26 -31.79
N THR A 62 8.23 22.29 -31.61
CA THR A 62 7.16 21.99 -32.59
C THR A 62 5.88 22.81 -32.40
N LYS A 63 5.69 23.46 -31.25
CA LYS A 63 4.52 24.32 -30.98
C LYS A 63 4.73 25.81 -31.25
N ASN A 64 5.91 26.20 -31.75
CA ASN A 64 6.27 27.60 -31.93
C ASN A 64 6.23 28.08 -33.39
N GLU A 65 5.69 27.28 -34.31
CA GLU A 65 5.38 27.76 -35.66
C GLU A 65 3.95 28.31 -35.70
N GLN A 66 3.89 29.61 -36.00
CA GLN A 66 2.72 30.49 -36.17
C GLN A 66 2.25 31.19 -34.89
N PRO A 67 2.52 32.50 -34.84
CA PRO A 67 1.48 33.41 -35.29
C PRO A 67 1.89 34.14 -36.56
N ALA A 68 1.11 33.89 -37.60
CA ALA A 68 0.94 34.82 -38.70
C ALA A 68 0.72 36.23 -38.15
N ALA A 69 1.44 37.18 -38.74
CA ALA A 69 1.20 38.60 -38.63
C ALA A 69 -0.30 38.89 -38.78
N ARG A 70 -0.96 39.22 -37.67
CA ARG A 70 -2.22 39.95 -37.72
C ARG A 70 -1.86 41.39 -38.05
N PRO A 71 -2.44 42.01 -39.09
CA PRO A 71 -2.33 43.44 -39.27
C PRO A 71 -2.92 44.09 -38.01
N ILE A 72 -2.15 44.97 -37.40
CA ILE A 72 -2.61 45.85 -36.33
C ILE A 72 -3.74 46.68 -36.95
N PRO A 73 -5.03 46.52 -36.55
CA PRO A 73 -5.99 47.56 -36.86
C PRO A 73 -5.49 48.81 -36.16
N ASN A 74 -5.22 49.83 -36.98
CA ASN A 74 -4.83 51.16 -36.59
C ASN A 74 -5.65 51.58 -35.35
N ILE A 75 -5.02 51.65 -34.18
CA ILE A 75 -5.62 52.30 -33.02
C ILE A 75 -5.58 53.78 -33.37
N GLU A 76 -6.62 54.26 -34.04
CA GLU A 76 -7.00 55.65 -33.96
C GLU A 76 -7.04 55.98 -32.46
N LYS A 77 -6.09 56.81 -32.02
CA LYS A 77 -6.23 57.56 -30.78
C LYS A 77 -7.63 58.14 -30.79
N PRO A 78 -8.49 57.86 -29.80
CA PRO A 78 -9.66 58.69 -29.60
C PRO A 78 -9.13 60.09 -29.34
N SER A 79 -9.31 60.92 -30.35
CA SER A 79 -9.25 62.36 -30.26
C SER A 79 -9.93 62.78 -28.97
N LEU A 80 -9.24 63.58 -28.17
CA LEU A 80 -9.82 64.31 -27.06
C LEU A 80 -10.91 65.25 -27.62
N MET A 81 -12.11 64.72 -27.83
CA MET A 81 -13.31 65.53 -27.97
C MET A 81 -14.12 65.33 -26.70
N ALA A 82 -14.11 66.38 -25.89
CA ALA A 82 -14.98 66.54 -24.76
C ALA A 82 -16.43 66.43 -25.22
N GLU A 83 -17.07 65.31 -24.88
CA GLU A 83 -18.52 65.23 -24.83
C GLU A 83 -18.87 64.71 -23.45
N ASN A 84 -19.32 65.62 -22.59
CA ASN A 84 -19.89 65.31 -21.29
C ASN A 84 -21.18 64.54 -21.51
N SER A 85 -21.08 63.24 -21.79
CA SER A 85 -22.19 62.32 -21.67
C SER A 85 -22.49 62.20 -20.18
N SER A 86 -23.43 63.01 -19.70
CA SER A 86 -24.01 62.86 -18.38
C SER A 86 -24.58 61.44 -18.30
N VAL A 87 -23.82 60.54 -17.67
CA VAL A 87 -24.28 59.17 -17.40
C VAL A 87 -25.60 59.31 -16.66
N SER A 88 -26.69 58.91 -17.30
CA SER A 88 -28.01 59.08 -16.71
C SER A 88 -28.10 58.15 -15.49
N PRO A 89 -28.72 58.56 -14.38
CA PRO A 89 -28.91 57.71 -13.21
C PRO A 89 -29.57 56.35 -13.53
N ALA A 90 -30.35 56.28 -14.62
CA ALA A 90 -30.98 55.06 -15.10
C ALA A 90 -29.98 54.04 -15.69
N GLU A 91 -28.90 54.50 -16.32
CA GLU A 91 -27.87 53.65 -16.90
C GLU A 91 -26.96 53.05 -15.82
N ILE A 92 -26.64 53.82 -14.78
CA ILE A 92 -25.91 53.35 -13.60
C ILE A 92 -26.69 52.26 -12.88
N ALA A 93 -28.01 52.45 -12.71
CA ALA A 93 -28.87 51.46 -12.08
C ALA A 93 -28.91 50.14 -12.88
N ARG A 94 -28.97 50.20 -14.21
CA ARG A 94 -28.92 49.00 -15.08
C ARG A 94 -27.60 48.26 -14.97
N LEU A 95 -26.48 48.97 -15.05
CA LEU A 95 -25.15 48.37 -14.90
C LEU A 95 -24.96 47.74 -13.51
N GLN A 96 -25.49 48.37 -12.46
CA GLN A 96 -25.48 47.77 -11.12
C GLN A 96 -26.29 46.46 -11.06
N THR A 97 -27.48 46.42 -11.66
CA THR A 97 -28.26 45.17 -11.72
C THR A 97 -27.56 44.07 -12.50
N GLU A 98 -26.88 44.41 -13.59
CA GLU A 98 -26.11 43.44 -14.39
C GLU A 98 -24.89 42.92 -13.62
N ILE A 99 -24.17 43.80 -12.92
CA ILE A 99 -23.07 43.41 -12.04
C ILE A 99 -23.55 42.47 -10.92
N ASP A 100 -24.69 42.76 -10.30
CA ASP A 100 -25.22 41.93 -9.23
C ASP A 100 -25.68 40.57 -9.75
N GLN A 101 -26.27 40.53 -10.94
CA GLN A 101 -26.62 39.27 -11.60
C GLN A 101 -25.37 38.44 -11.93
N LEU A 102 -24.32 39.06 -12.49
CA LEU A 102 -23.06 38.38 -12.82
C LEU A 102 -22.35 37.87 -11.55
N LYS A 103 -22.40 38.61 -10.44
CA LYS A 103 -21.88 38.15 -9.15
C LYS A 103 -22.65 36.94 -8.64
N ALA A 104 -23.98 36.98 -8.65
CA ALA A 104 -24.80 35.86 -8.22
C ALA A 104 -24.53 34.60 -9.06
N GLU A 105 -24.36 34.76 -10.37
CA GLU A 105 -23.99 33.65 -11.26
C GLU A 105 -22.58 33.13 -10.97
N ALA A 106 -21.61 34.01 -10.76
CA ALA A 106 -20.24 33.63 -10.40
C ALA A 106 -20.20 32.86 -9.08
N ASP A 107 -20.95 33.29 -8.06
CA ASP A 107 -21.05 32.62 -6.77
C ASP A 107 -21.68 31.23 -6.90
N ALA A 108 -22.76 31.10 -7.69
CA ALA A 108 -23.40 29.82 -7.96
C ALA A 108 -22.43 28.84 -8.64
N ARG A 109 -21.68 29.31 -9.66
CA ARG A 109 -20.66 28.51 -10.35
C ARG A 109 -19.51 28.13 -9.42
N MET A 110 -19.06 29.05 -8.57
CA MET A 110 -17.99 28.80 -7.60
C MET A 110 -18.38 27.68 -6.62
N LYS A 111 -19.63 27.67 -6.15
CA LYS A 111 -20.14 26.60 -5.27
C LYS A 111 -20.06 25.23 -5.93
N ILE A 112 -20.45 25.12 -7.21
CA ILE A 112 -20.35 23.87 -7.98
C ILE A 112 -18.89 23.41 -8.09
N VAL A 113 -17.96 24.33 -8.38
CA VAL A 113 -16.53 24.01 -8.47
C VAL A 113 -16.00 23.51 -7.13
N GLN A 114 -16.39 24.14 -6.01
CA GLN A 114 -15.99 23.70 -4.67
C GLN A 114 -16.51 22.30 -4.34
N GLU A 115 -17.78 22.00 -4.67
CA GLU A 115 -18.36 20.67 -4.50
C GLU A 115 -17.64 19.61 -5.35
N LEU A 116 -17.32 19.95 -6.60
CA LEU A 116 -16.56 19.06 -7.50
C LEU A 116 -15.16 18.75 -6.95
N ILE A 117 -14.45 19.78 -6.46
CA ILE A 117 -13.12 19.61 -5.84
C ILE A 117 -13.22 18.73 -4.58
N ALA A 118 -14.26 18.92 -3.76
CA ALA A 118 -14.47 18.12 -2.56
C ALA A 118 -14.74 16.65 -2.90
N LEU A 119 -15.53 16.39 -3.95
CA LEU A 119 -15.81 15.04 -4.44
C LEU A 119 -14.55 14.38 -5.00
N GLU A 120 -13.76 15.10 -5.80
CA GLU A 120 -12.51 14.58 -6.36
C GLU A 120 -11.51 14.22 -5.25
N LYS A 121 -11.39 15.06 -4.22
CA LYS A 121 -10.55 14.75 -3.04
C LYS A 121 -11.00 13.47 -2.35
N LYS A 122 -12.31 13.31 -2.10
CA LYS A 122 -12.86 12.08 -1.51
C LYS A 122 -12.54 10.85 -2.37
N ARG A 123 -12.72 10.97 -3.69
CA ARG A 123 -12.39 9.88 -4.62
C ARG A 123 -10.91 9.50 -4.56
N LYS A 124 -10.00 10.48 -4.59
CA LYS A 124 -8.55 10.23 -4.44
C LYS A 124 -8.21 9.54 -3.14
N THR A 125 -8.83 9.93 -2.02
CA THR A 125 -8.61 9.25 -0.74
C THR A 125 -9.12 7.82 -0.74
N LEU A 126 -10.25 7.54 -1.39
CA LEU A 126 -10.76 6.17 -1.54
C LEU A 126 -9.83 5.33 -2.41
N ASP A 127 -9.43 5.84 -3.57
CA ASP A 127 -8.50 5.16 -4.47
C ASP A 127 -7.16 4.85 -3.76
N GLU A 128 -6.67 5.76 -2.90
CA GLU A 128 -5.45 5.54 -2.10
C GLU A 128 -5.65 4.47 -1.02
N LEU A 129 -6.80 4.46 -0.34
CA LEU A 129 -7.13 3.45 0.66
C LEU A 129 -7.30 2.07 0.02
N GLU A 130 -7.97 1.98 -1.13
CA GLU A 130 -8.11 0.74 -1.89
C GLU A 130 -6.75 0.20 -2.33
N ARG A 131 -5.86 1.06 -2.83
CA ARG A 131 -4.48 0.66 -3.15
C ARG A 131 -3.71 0.18 -1.93
N LYS A 132 -3.86 0.86 -0.78
CA LYS A 132 -3.22 0.43 0.46
C LYS A 132 -3.74 -0.93 0.90
N LEU A 133 -5.05 -1.16 0.88
CA LEU A 133 -5.65 -2.45 1.20
C LEU A 133 -5.20 -3.55 0.23
N ALA A 134 -5.19 -3.28 -1.08
CA ALA A 134 -4.70 -4.23 -2.07
C ALA A 134 -3.19 -4.54 -1.94
N SER A 135 -2.41 -3.60 -1.40
CA SER A 135 -0.98 -3.79 -1.14
C SER A 135 -0.69 -4.57 0.15
N MET A 136 -1.64 -4.64 1.07
CA MET A 136 -1.49 -5.40 2.31
C MET A 136 -1.58 -6.88 1.98
N LYS A 137 -0.57 -7.63 2.42
CA LYS A 137 -0.61 -9.09 2.36
C LYS A 137 -1.69 -9.60 3.29
N ASP A 138 -2.46 -10.60 2.86
CA ASP A 138 -3.51 -11.20 3.67
C ASP A 138 -2.89 -11.78 4.96
N PRO A 139 -3.19 -11.22 6.15
CA PRO A 139 -2.63 -11.71 7.39
C PRO A 139 -3.04 -13.16 7.68
N LEU A 140 -4.21 -13.60 7.18
CA LEU A 140 -4.65 -14.98 7.35
C LEU A 140 -3.78 -15.95 6.57
N GLU A 141 -3.29 -15.58 5.39
CA GLU A 141 -2.34 -16.39 4.64
C GLU A 141 -1.01 -16.55 5.37
N GLU A 142 -0.53 -15.51 6.07
CA GLU A 142 0.67 -15.64 6.90
C GLU A 142 0.47 -16.60 8.05
N VAL A 143 -0.67 -16.53 8.74
CA VAL A 143 -1.03 -17.47 9.80
C VAL A 143 -1.12 -18.90 9.26
N ARG A 144 -1.79 -19.12 8.13
CA ARG A 144 -1.87 -20.44 7.47
C ARG A 144 -0.49 -21.00 7.17
N GLN A 145 0.43 -20.17 6.64
CA GLN A 145 1.80 -20.60 6.38
C GLN A 145 2.56 -20.98 7.66
N GLN A 146 2.35 -20.27 8.77
CA GLN A 146 2.99 -20.63 10.05
C GLN A 146 2.42 -21.92 10.63
N VAL A 147 1.11 -22.13 10.51
CA VAL A 147 0.44 -23.36 10.91
C VAL A 147 0.98 -24.55 10.09
N GLU A 148 1.10 -24.41 8.77
CA GLU A 148 1.68 -25.43 7.90
C GLU A 148 3.14 -25.75 8.27
N LYS A 149 3.96 -24.72 8.54
CA LYS A 149 5.35 -24.91 9.01
C LYS A 149 5.42 -25.66 10.34
N ALA A 150 4.56 -25.32 11.30
CA ALA A 150 4.53 -26.00 12.59
C ALA A 150 4.17 -27.49 12.45
N ALA A 151 3.15 -27.79 11.63
CA ALA A 151 2.78 -29.15 11.31
C ALA A 151 3.92 -29.90 10.61
N PHE A 152 4.58 -29.26 9.63
CA PHE A 152 5.73 -29.81 8.94
C PHE A 152 6.87 -30.22 9.89
N VAL A 153 7.18 -29.41 10.91
CA VAL A 153 8.24 -29.75 11.87
C VAL A 153 7.92 -31.05 12.62
N LEU A 154 6.68 -31.25 13.06
CA LEU A 154 6.28 -32.49 13.75
C LEU A 154 6.42 -33.70 12.83
N VAL A 155 5.94 -33.61 11.60
CA VAL A 155 6.02 -34.69 10.61
C VAL A 155 7.47 -34.99 10.23
N TYR A 156 8.30 -33.96 10.08
CA TYR A 156 9.72 -34.13 9.81
C TYR A 156 10.44 -34.83 10.97
N GLN A 157 10.13 -34.49 12.22
CA GLN A 157 10.69 -35.16 13.39
C GLN A 157 10.26 -36.64 13.45
N ALA A 158 8.99 -36.93 13.15
CA ALA A 158 8.49 -38.30 13.04
C ALA A 158 9.22 -39.09 11.93
N ASP A 159 9.37 -38.50 10.73
CA ASP A 159 10.11 -39.10 9.61
C ASP A 159 11.55 -39.44 10.04
N ARG A 160 12.24 -38.54 10.75
CA ARG A 160 13.60 -38.79 11.26
C ARG A 160 13.64 -39.89 12.32
N LYS A 161 12.71 -39.91 13.27
CA LYS A 161 12.58 -40.98 14.27
C LYS A 161 12.45 -42.35 13.63
N LEU A 162 11.64 -42.44 12.58
CA LEU A 162 11.43 -43.67 11.84
C LEU A 162 12.68 -44.10 11.05
N SER A 163 13.28 -43.18 10.31
CA SER A 163 14.36 -43.49 9.35
C SER A 163 15.76 -43.58 9.96
N GLU A 164 16.08 -42.73 10.93
CA GLU A 164 17.43 -42.64 11.51
C GLU A 164 17.58 -43.47 12.78
N TYR A 165 16.51 -43.57 13.58
CA TYR A 165 16.55 -44.19 14.91
C TYR A 165 15.73 -45.47 15.02
N ASN A 166 14.99 -45.86 13.97
CA ASN A 166 14.04 -46.98 13.99
C ASN A 166 13.02 -46.91 15.15
N LEU A 167 12.73 -45.72 15.66
CA LEU A 167 11.82 -45.47 16.78
C LEU A 167 10.39 -45.34 16.28
N ARG A 168 9.84 -46.47 15.82
CA ARG A 168 8.54 -46.53 15.14
C ARG A 168 7.38 -46.01 15.99
N ASP A 169 7.22 -46.47 17.22
CA ASP A 169 6.08 -46.07 18.07
C ASP A 169 6.14 -44.58 18.44
N SER A 170 7.35 -44.05 18.66
CA SER A 170 7.55 -42.62 18.89
C SER A 170 7.24 -41.77 17.65
N ALA A 171 7.61 -42.24 16.46
CA ALA A 171 7.24 -41.59 15.21
C ALA A 171 5.71 -41.59 15.00
N LEU A 172 5.04 -42.71 15.32
CA LEU A 172 3.59 -42.85 15.20
C LEU A 172 2.85 -41.87 16.13
N ALA A 173 3.33 -41.70 17.36
CA ALA A 173 2.81 -40.69 18.29
C ALA A 173 2.95 -39.25 17.74
N ASP A 174 4.11 -38.91 17.17
CA ASP A 174 4.33 -37.58 16.59
C ASP A 174 3.44 -37.33 15.35
N TYR A 175 3.24 -38.33 14.48
CA TYR A 175 2.31 -38.21 13.37
C TYR A 175 0.87 -37.97 13.85
N HIS A 176 0.41 -38.71 14.87
CA HIS A 176 -0.92 -38.48 15.45
C HIS A 176 -1.03 -37.07 16.05
N GLN A 177 0.04 -36.57 16.68
CA GLN A 177 0.07 -35.22 17.22
C GLN A 177 -0.06 -34.15 16.12
N ALA A 178 0.61 -34.34 14.98
CA ALA A 178 0.46 -33.46 13.83
C ALA A 178 -0.98 -33.46 13.29
N VAL A 179 -1.61 -34.63 13.17
CA VAL A 179 -3.01 -34.75 12.73
C VAL A 179 -3.98 -34.12 13.73
N LYS A 180 -3.73 -34.28 15.03
CA LYS A 180 -4.59 -33.75 16.09
C LYS A 180 -4.56 -32.23 16.16
N TYR A 181 -3.37 -31.63 16.13
CA TYR A 181 -3.23 -30.18 16.32
C TYR A 181 -3.35 -29.38 15.02
N PHE A 182 -3.09 -29.99 13.87
CA PHE A 182 -3.05 -29.30 12.58
C PHE A 182 -3.84 -30.05 11.50
N PRO A 183 -5.13 -30.38 11.74
CA PRO A 183 -5.89 -31.34 10.92
C PRO A 183 -6.02 -30.97 9.44
N ASP A 184 -5.98 -29.68 9.12
CA ASP A 184 -6.24 -29.12 7.78
C ASP A 184 -4.96 -28.74 7.02
N THR A 185 -3.80 -29.23 7.46
CA THR A 185 -2.50 -28.98 6.81
C THR A 185 -2.10 -30.08 5.85
N LEU A 186 -1.30 -29.76 4.83
CA LEU A 186 -0.74 -30.77 3.92
C LEU A 186 0.19 -31.72 4.67
N ALA A 187 0.95 -31.20 5.63
CA ALA A 187 1.76 -32.03 6.54
C ALA A 187 0.91 -33.05 7.30
N ALA A 188 -0.23 -32.66 7.88
CA ALA A 188 -1.13 -33.60 8.55
C ALA A 188 -1.73 -34.63 7.58
N GLN A 189 -2.03 -34.25 6.34
CA GLN A 189 -2.47 -35.21 5.33
C GLN A 189 -1.40 -36.28 5.08
N LYS A 190 -0.13 -35.88 4.92
CA LYS A 190 1.00 -36.81 4.80
C LYS A 190 1.15 -37.68 6.06
N ALA A 191 0.97 -37.11 7.25
CA ALA A 191 1.01 -37.86 8.50
C ALA A 191 -0.06 -38.97 8.56
N ARG A 192 -1.29 -38.69 8.11
CA ARG A 192 -2.36 -39.71 8.02
C ARG A 192 -1.94 -40.87 7.10
N GLN A 193 -1.39 -40.56 5.93
CA GLN A 193 -0.89 -41.58 5.00
C GLN A 193 0.19 -42.44 5.66
N LYS A 194 1.15 -41.81 6.35
CA LYS A 194 2.24 -42.52 7.05
C LYS A 194 1.73 -43.41 8.18
N ILE A 195 0.74 -42.96 8.95
CA ILE A 195 0.10 -43.78 9.99
C ILE A 195 -0.49 -45.05 9.35
N THR A 196 -1.29 -44.91 8.29
CA THR A 196 -1.90 -46.06 7.61
C THR A 196 -0.87 -47.02 7.01
N GLU A 197 0.19 -46.51 6.38
CA GLU A 197 1.30 -47.34 5.86
C GLU A 197 1.96 -48.15 6.98
N LEU A 198 2.24 -47.50 8.11
CA LEU A 198 2.88 -48.14 9.23
C LEU A 198 1.96 -49.22 9.81
N GLU A 199 0.72 -48.91 10.17
CA GLU A 199 -0.25 -49.85 10.74
C GLU A 199 -0.42 -51.10 9.86
N THR A 200 -0.58 -50.91 8.54
CA THR A 200 -0.71 -52.01 7.58
C THR A 200 0.53 -52.92 7.58
N SER A 201 1.72 -52.31 7.61
CA SER A 201 2.99 -53.06 7.65
C SER A 201 3.17 -53.89 8.93
N GLN A 202 2.52 -53.51 10.02
CA GLN A 202 2.59 -54.23 11.30
C GLN A 202 1.66 -55.44 11.31
N ASN A 203 0.44 -55.30 10.79
CA ASN A 203 -0.48 -56.42 10.67
C ASN A 203 0.13 -57.53 9.79
N LEU A 204 0.74 -57.15 8.66
CA LEU A 204 1.44 -58.11 7.78
C LEU A 204 2.63 -58.81 8.44
N LYS A 205 3.33 -58.17 9.38
CA LYS A 205 4.41 -58.82 10.15
C LYS A 205 3.90 -59.71 11.27
N GLY A 206 2.74 -59.39 11.84
CA GLY A 206 2.09 -60.18 12.88
C GLY A 206 1.51 -61.49 12.35
N ASP A 207 0.99 -61.50 11.12
CA ASP A 207 0.37 -62.68 10.49
C ASP A 207 1.38 -63.73 9.96
N LEU A 208 2.68 -63.42 9.97
CA LEU A 208 3.76 -64.30 9.46
C LEU A 208 4.54 -65.04 10.57
N LEU A 209 4.12 -64.90 11.83
CA LEU A 209 4.71 -65.56 13.01
C LEU A 209 3.71 -66.53 13.64
#